data_AF-A0A812T7T6-F1
#
_entry.id   AF-A0A812T7T6-F1
#
_cell.length_a   1.000
_cell.length_b   1.000
_cell.length_c   1.000
_cell.angle_alpha   90.00
_cell.angle_beta   90.00
_cell.angle_gamma   90.00
#
_symmetry.space_group_name_H-M   'P 1'
#
loop_
_entity.id
_entity.type
_entity.pdbx_description
1 polymer ?
#
loop_
_entity_poly.entity_id
_entity_poly.type
_entity_poly.pdbx_seq_one_letter_code
_entity_poly.pdbx_strand_id
1 'polypeptide(L)'
;MAMMPLTSETWWNFMQTHHAFLGILYFNKVDEGKDFSLLERRLFLGMAIFAAWFGVYLKYFYLRRWIPMFFDEVLDDLHLFPGDWLEDHLDSAVCSALGGAVDLLLGKEIVRSVLKKDWETKGGVRGFASSLATAYAALLVVGGVAHIFYVMVLKPKLQFKLLLKWVITVVLKLSVVETGILTVKALAASRGAAKDEAKKT
;
A
#
# COMPACT_ATOMS: atom_id res chain seq x y z
N MET A 1 25.48 1.41 18.91
CA MET A 1 24.04 1.77 18.98
C MET A 1 23.38 0.54 19.55
N ALA A 2 22.99 0.60 20.83
CA ALA A 2 22.66 -0.59 21.61
C ALA A 2 21.45 -1.34 21.05
N MET A 3 21.53 -2.67 21.04
CA MET A 3 20.43 -3.63 20.94
C MET A 3 19.10 -3.05 21.47
N MET A 4 18.10 -2.85 20.59
CA MET A 4 16.71 -2.68 21.03
C MET A 4 15.95 -3.96 20.71
N PRO A 5 15.57 -4.77 21.72
CA PRO A 5 14.62 -5.86 21.49
C PRO A 5 13.34 -5.30 20.87
N LEU A 6 12.66 -6.10 20.04
CA LEU A 6 11.34 -5.72 19.54
C LEU A 6 10.35 -5.79 20.70
N THR A 7 10.21 -4.67 21.42
CA THR A 7 9.19 -4.46 22.42
C THR A 7 7.94 -3.89 21.75
N SER A 8 6.83 -3.86 22.49
CA SER A 8 5.61 -3.19 22.02
C SER A 8 5.87 -1.72 21.67
N GLU A 9 6.71 -1.04 22.45
CA GLU A 9 7.07 0.37 22.24
C GLU A 9 7.93 0.57 20.99
N THR A 10 8.96 -0.25 20.77
CA THR A 10 9.82 -0.11 19.59
C THR A 10 9.09 -0.50 18.31
N TRP A 11 8.22 -1.51 18.37
CA TRP A 11 7.30 -1.84 17.27
C TRP A 11 6.32 -0.69 16.99
N TRP A 12 5.72 -0.11 18.02
CA TRP A 12 4.75 0.97 17.85
C TRP A 12 5.38 2.24 17.28
N ASN A 13 6.57 2.62 17.75
CA ASN A 13 7.32 3.73 17.17
C ASN A 13 7.68 3.45 15.70
N PHE A 14 8.13 2.23 15.37
CA PHE A 14 8.39 1.84 13.98
C PHE A 14 7.14 1.97 13.09
N MET A 15 5.98 1.54 13.61
CA MET A 15 4.69 1.67 12.91
C MET A 15 4.31 3.14 12.71
N GLN A 16 4.44 3.97 13.73
CA GLN A 16 4.20 5.41 13.63
C GLN A 16 5.15 6.09 12.63
N THR A 17 6.36 5.58 12.42
CA THR A 17 7.30 6.16 11.46
C THR A 17 7.03 5.70 10.03
N HIS A 18 6.79 4.40 9.83
CA HIS A 18 6.88 3.77 8.50
C HIS A 18 5.53 3.44 7.84
N HIS A 19 4.44 3.37 8.60
CA HIS A 19 3.11 3.07 8.08
C HIS A 19 2.52 4.28 7.34
N ALA A 20 1.95 4.08 6.15
CA ALA A 20 1.46 5.16 5.29
C ALA A 20 0.42 6.05 5.98
N PHE A 21 -0.55 5.45 6.67
CA PHE A 21 -1.54 6.20 7.45
C PHE A 21 -1.02 6.72 8.80
N LEU A 22 -0.53 5.83 9.69
CA LEU A 22 -0.07 6.24 11.03
C LEU A 22 1.08 7.25 10.98
N GLY A 23 1.97 7.16 9.99
CA GLY A 23 3.05 8.11 9.81
C GLY A 23 2.65 9.47 9.26
N ILE A 24 1.40 9.66 8.85
CA ILE A 24 0.82 10.99 8.66
C ILE A 24 0.20 11.46 9.98
N LEU A 25 -0.57 10.60 10.64
CA LEU A 25 -1.31 10.92 11.86
C LEU A 25 -0.38 11.33 13.03
N TYR A 26 0.79 10.67 13.13
CA TYR A 26 1.76 10.88 14.20
C TYR A 26 3.01 11.66 13.75
N PHE A 27 3.01 12.28 12.56
CA PHE A 27 4.18 12.97 12.00
C PHE A 27 4.79 14.03 12.94
N ASN A 28 3.95 14.79 13.65
CA ASN A 28 4.41 15.83 14.58
C ASN A 28 4.80 15.28 15.96
N LYS A 29 4.51 14.00 16.24
CA LYS A 29 4.73 13.36 17.55
C LYS A 29 5.97 12.48 17.58
N VAL A 30 6.52 12.12 16.42
CA VAL A 30 7.71 11.28 16.30
C VAL A 30 8.81 12.08 15.62
N ASP A 31 9.93 12.28 16.32
CA ASP A 31 11.10 12.95 15.74
C ASP A 31 11.91 12.01 14.84
N GLU A 32 11.87 10.71 15.11
CA GLU A 32 12.52 9.69 14.31
C GLU A 32 11.72 9.36 13.03
N GLY A 33 12.37 9.61 11.88
CA GLY A 33 11.84 9.27 10.56
C GLY A 33 10.96 10.34 9.92
N LYS A 34 11.23 11.61 10.19
CA LYS A 34 10.84 12.74 9.31
C LYS A 34 11.61 12.75 7.97
N ASP A 35 12.09 11.61 7.50
CA ASP A 35 12.84 11.43 6.24
C ASP A 35 12.05 11.83 5.00
N PHE A 36 10.72 11.85 5.13
CA PHE A 36 9.79 12.31 4.09
C PHE A 36 8.91 13.42 4.64
N SER A 37 8.67 14.43 3.83
CA SER A 37 7.72 15.51 4.11
C SER A 37 6.29 14.99 4.28
N LEU A 38 5.44 15.78 4.95
CA LEU A 38 4.01 15.49 5.05
C LEU A 38 3.33 15.33 3.69
N LEU A 39 3.78 16.09 2.68
CA LEU A 39 3.21 16.04 1.34
C LEU A 39 3.52 14.71 0.65
N GLU A 40 4.78 14.26 0.69
CA GLU A 40 5.20 12.97 0.12
C GLU A 40 4.49 11.81 0.82
N ARG A 41 4.33 11.87 2.14
CA ARG A 41 3.58 10.87 2.91
C ARG A 41 2.12 10.78 2.46
N ARG A 42 1.46 11.92 2.22
CA ARG A 42 0.10 11.97 1.67
C ARG A 42 0.03 11.38 0.26
N LEU A 43 1.02 11.65 -0.59
CA LEU A 43 1.11 11.05 -1.92
C LEU A 43 1.27 9.53 -1.85
N PHE A 44 2.10 9.00 -0.94
CA PHE A 44 2.23 7.56 -0.74
C PHE A 44 0.93 6.90 -0.27
N LEU A 45 0.19 7.55 0.63
CA LEU A 45 -1.13 7.09 1.04
C LEU A 45 -2.10 7.10 -0.15
N GLY A 46 -2.10 8.18 -0.94
CA GLY A 46 -2.89 8.27 -2.18
C GLY A 46 -2.58 7.13 -3.14
N MET A 47 -1.31 6.90 -3.45
CA MET A 47 -0.89 5.78 -4.30
C MET A 47 -1.40 4.43 -3.77
N ALA A 48 -1.29 4.18 -2.46
CA ALA A 48 -1.78 2.94 -1.85
C ALA A 48 -3.30 2.76 -2.03
N ILE A 49 -4.05 3.84 -1.86
CA ILE A 49 -5.51 3.91 -2.03
C ILE A 49 -5.91 3.65 -3.49
N PHE A 50 -5.23 4.28 -4.46
CA PHE A 50 -5.54 4.09 -5.88
C PHE A 50 -5.04 2.75 -6.42
N ALA A 51 -3.95 2.20 -5.90
CA ALA A 51 -3.54 0.84 -6.21
C ALA A 51 -4.56 -0.19 -5.68
N ALA A 52 -5.19 0.06 -4.53
CA ALA A 52 -6.31 -0.77 -4.07
C ALA A 52 -7.51 -0.68 -5.03
N TRP A 53 -7.80 0.51 -5.57
CA TRP A 53 -8.80 0.68 -6.63
C TRP A 53 -8.45 -0.10 -7.89
N PHE A 54 -7.20 -0.01 -8.37
CA PHE A 54 -6.74 -0.79 -9.52
C PHE A 54 -6.80 -2.29 -9.27
N GLY A 55 -6.54 -2.78 -8.05
CA GLY A 55 -6.70 -4.19 -7.69
C GLY A 55 -8.16 -4.66 -7.83
N VAL A 56 -9.12 -3.87 -7.33
CA VAL A 56 -10.56 -4.12 -7.52
C VAL A 56 -10.91 -4.11 -9.01
N TYR A 57 -10.48 -3.09 -9.74
CA TYR A 57 -10.77 -2.97 -11.17
C TYR A 57 -10.18 -4.13 -11.98
N LEU A 58 -8.93 -4.49 -11.74
CA LEU A 58 -8.23 -5.58 -12.43
C LEU A 58 -8.98 -6.89 -12.24
N LYS A 59 -9.42 -7.18 -11.02
CA LYS A 59 -10.18 -8.40 -10.72
C LYS A 59 -11.53 -8.44 -11.45
N TYR A 60 -12.35 -7.40 -11.29
CA TYR A 60 -13.73 -7.44 -11.79
C TYR A 60 -13.86 -7.21 -13.30
N PHE A 61 -12.91 -6.51 -13.92
CA PHE A 61 -13.03 -6.09 -15.32
C PHE A 61 -11.94 -6.64 -16.24
N TYR A 62 -10.73 -6.90 -15.75
CA TYR A 62 -9.61 -7.28 -16.61
C TYR A 62 -9.32 -8.78 -16.58
N LEU A 63 -9.15 -9.36 -15.39
CA LEU A 63 -8.91 -10.80 -15.19
C LEU A 63 -10.08 -11.64 -15.68
N ARG A 64 -11.32 -11.21 -15.40
CA ARG A 64 -12.55 -11.84 -15.92
C ARG A 64 -12.60 -11.92 -17.45
N ARG A 65 -11.98 -10.97 -18.15
CA ARG A 65 -11.97 -10.95 -19.63
C ARG A 65 -10.90 -11.88 -20.23
N TRP A 66 -9.82 -12.15 -19.50
CA TRP A 66 -8.65 -12.86 -20.02
C TRP A 66 -8.58 -14.32 -19.59
N ILE A 67 -9.17 -14.69 -18.45
CA ILE A 67 -9.18 -16.07 -17.97
C ILE A 67 -10.61 -16.45 -17.60
N PRO A 68 -11.48 -16.73 -18.59
CA PRO A 68 -12.85 -17.18 -18.32
C PRO A 68 -12.84 -18.51 -17.56
N MET A 69 -12.12 -19.53 -18.04
CA MET A 69 -12.15 -20.89 -17.50
C MET A 69 -11.77 -21.03 -16.01
N PHE A 70 -10.78 -20.28 -15.52
CA PHE A 70 -10.35 -20.36 -14.11
C PHE A 70 -11.27 -19.57 -13.16
N PHE A 71 -12.03 -18.63 -13.72
CA PHE A 71 -13.08 -17.92 -13.00
C PHE A 71 -14.42 -18.65 -13.15
N ASP A 72 -14.74 -19.31 -14.25
CA ASP A 72 -16.01 -20.01 -14.39
C ASP A 72 -16.04 -21.28 -13.51
N GLU A 73 -14.94 -22.04 -13.34
CA GLU A 73 -14.92 -23.19 -12.40
C GLU A 73 -14.83 -22.81 -10.90
N VAL A 74 -14.43 -21.58 -10.57
CA VAL A 74 -14.36 -21.07 -9.17
C VAL A 74 -15.52 -20.10 -8.85
N LEU A 75 -16.26 -19.66 -9.86
CA LEU A 75 -17.15 -18.49 -9.82
C LEU A 75 -18.40 -18.68 -10.73
N ASP A 76 -18.70 -19.90 -11.18
CA ASP A 76 -20.02 -20.29 -11.73
C ASP A 76 -21.15 -20.08 -10.71
N ASP A 77 -20.81 -19.91 -9.44
CA ASP A 77 -21.66 -19.25 -8.43
C ASP A 77 -21.53 -17.73 -8.50
N LEU A 78 -21.82 -17.15 -9.67
CA LEU A 78 -22.04 -15.70 -9.80
C LEU A 78 -23.41 -15.31 -9.23
N HIS A 79 -23.67 -15.70 -7.97
CA HIS A 79 -24.46 -14.89 -7.07
C HIS A 79 -23.71 -13.55 -6.94
N LEU A 80 -24.27 -12.51 -7.53
CA LEU A 80 -23.83 -11.10 -7.44
C LEU A 80 -23.93 -10.51 -6.01
N PHE A 81 -23.95 -11.38 -5.01
CA PHE A 81 -24.03 -11.21 -3.58
C PHE A 81 -23.16 -12.29 -2.92
N PRO A 82 -22.37 -11.97 -1.87
CA PRO A 82 -21.88 -13.02 -0.99
C PRO A 82 -23.09 -13.79 -0.46
N GLY A 83 -23.17 -15.10 -0.74
CA GLY A 83 -24.06 -15.97 0.04
C GLY A 83 -23.59 -16.03 1.48
N ASP A 84 -22.27 -16.04 1.66
CA ASP A 84 -21.60 -16.18 2.95
C ASP A 84 -20.59 -15.07 3.24
N TRP A 85 -20.62 -14.60 4.50
CA TRP A 85 -19.72 -13.58 5.05
C TRP A 85 -18.23 -13.90 4.82
N LEU A 86 -17.86 -15.18 4.79
CA LEU A 86 -16.47 -15.63 4.61
C LEU A 86 -15.94 -15.39 3.20
N GLU A 87 -16.74 -15.65 2.17
CA GLU A 87 -16.36 -15.47 0.77
C GLU A 87 -16.08 -13.99 0.48
N ASP A 88 -16.86 -13.10 1.08
CA ASP A 88 -16.74 -11.66 0.87
C ASP A 88 -15.43 -11.09 1.46
N HIS A 89 -14.95 -11.71 2.55
CA HIS A 89 -13.67 -11.39 3.17
C HIS A 89 -12.49 -11.93 2.35
N LEU A 90 -12.57 -13.18 1.88
CA LEU A 90 -11.57 -13.77 0.99
C LEU A 90 -11.44 -12.97 -0.31
N ASP A 91 -12.57 -12.57 -0.87
CA ASP A 91 -12.66 -11.79 -2.09
C ASP A 91 -11.97 -10.41 -1.92
N SER A 92 -12.18 -9.77 -0.77
CA SER A 92 -11.51 -8.51 -0.39
C SER A 92 -10.01 -8.70 -0.13
N ALA A 93 -9.60 -9.85 0.43
CA ALA A 93 -8.21 -10.20 0.62
C ALA A 93 -7.46 -10.37 -0.70
N VAL A 94 -8.07 -11.01 -1.70
CA VAL A 94 -7.51 -11.13 -3.06
C VAL A 94 -7.38 -9.75 -3.71
N CYS A 95 -8.40 -8.88 -3.63
CA CYS A 95 -8.31 -7.51 -4.13
C CYS A 95 -7.18 -6.73 -3.46
N SER A 96 -6.99 -6.91 -2.16
CA SER A 96 -5.92 -6.27 -1.39
C SER A 96 -4.55 -6.78 -1.78
N ALA A 97 -4.39 -8.10 -1.98
CA ALA A 97 -3.15 -8.71 -2.46
C ALA A 97 -2.79 -8.22 -3.87
N LEU A 98 -3.76 -8.19 -4.79
CA LEU A 98 -3.57 -7.60 -6.12
C LEU A 98 -3.21 -6.11 -6.03
N GLY A 99 -3.89 -5.35 -5.18
CA GLY A 99 -3.56 -3.95 -4.91
C GLY A 99 -2.16 -3.76 -4.30
N GLY A 100 -1.66 -4.72 -3.53
CA GLY A 100 -0.29 -4.77 -3.02
C GLY A 100 0.74 -5.12 -4.10
N ALA A 101 0.42 -6.05 -4.99
CA ALA A 101 1.25 -6.34 -6.16
C ALA A 101 1.32 -5.13 -7.10
N VAL A 102 0.21 -4.42 -7.28
CA VAL A 102 0.15 -3.16 -8.03
C VAL A 102 0.99 -2.07 -7.36
N ASP A 103 1.05 -1.98 -6.02
CA ASP A 103 1.98 -1.05 -5.34
C ASP A 103 3.45 -1.34 -5.68
N LEU A 104 3.82 -2.62 -5.82
CA LEU A 104 5.18 -3.02 -6.21
C LEU A 104 5.44 -2.73 -7.69
N LEU A 105 4.49 -3.03 -8.57
CA LEU A 105 4.61 -2.87 -10.02
C LEU A 105 4.50 -1.42 -10.48
N LEU A 106 3.55 -0.66 -9.95
CA LEU A 106 3.39 0.78 -10.22
C LEU A 106 4.40 1.63 -9.44
N GLY A 107 5.21 1.02 -8.57
CA GLY A 107 6.44 1.61 -8.08
C GLY A 107 6.29 2.48 -6.83
N LYS A 108 5.30 2.26 -5.95
CA LYS A 108 5.25 2.93 -4.63
C LYS A 108 6.56 2.72 -3.87
N GLU A 109 7.05 1.48 -3.83
CA GLU A 109 8.34 1.16 -3.19
C GLU A 109 9.54 1.70 -3.99
N ILE A 110 9.42 1.84 -5.32
CA ILE A 110 10.46 2.46 -6.16
C ILE A 110 10.56 3.96 -5.86
N VAL A 111 9.44 4.68 -5.87
CA VAL A 111 9.35 6.10 -5.51
C VAL A 111 9.87 6.30 -4.09
N ARG A 112 9.47 5.45 -3.15
CA ARG A 112 9.95 5.49 -1.75
C ARG A 112 11.46 5.27 -1.66
N SER A 113 12.01 4.32 -2.42
CA SER A 113 13.45 4.03 -2.45
C SER A 113 14.25 5.17 -3.08
N VAL A 114 13.76 5.74 -4.19
CA VAL A 114 14.38 6.90 -4.86
C VAL A 114 14.41 8.10 -3.92
N LEU A 115 13.28 8.43 -3.28
CA LEU A 115 13.20 9.54 -2.35
C LEU A 115 14.06 9.30 -1.09
N LYS A 116 14.09 8.07 -0.55
CA LYS A 116 14.96 7.72 0.58
C LYS A 116 16.44 7.88 0.24
N LYS A 117 16.86 7.40 -0.92
CA LYS A 117 18.27 7.47 -1.37
C LYS A 117 18.71 8.91 -1.61
N ASP A 118 17.84 9.75 -2.16
CA ASP A 118 18.11 11.19 -2.36
C ASP A 118 18.22 11.96 -1.04
N TRP A 119 17.46 11.54 -0.01
CA TRP A 119 17.56 12.06 1.35
C TRP A 119 18.88 11.68 2.03
N GLU A 120 19.25 10.39 2.00
CA GLU A 120 20.44 9.86 2.68
C GLU A 120 21.76 10.37 2.09
N THR A 121 21.83 10.62 0.79
CA THR A 121 23.10 10.99 0.11
C THR A 121 23.50 12.47 0.24
N LYS A 122 22.68 13.32 0.87
CA LYS A 122 22.95 14.74 1.18
C LYS A 122 23.60 15.60 0.06
N GLY A 123 23.61 15.22 -1.22
CA GLY A 123 24.54 15.89 -2.14
C GLY A 123 24.60 15.57 -3.63
N GLY A 124 23.59 15.00 -4.30
CA GLY A 124 23.48 15.21 -5.76
C GLY A 124 22.89 14.09 -6.62
N VAL A 125 21.58 14.18 -6.88
CA VAL A 125 20.93 14.46 -8.21
C VAL A 125 19.62 15.26 -7.93
N ARG A 126 19.73 16.21 -6.98
CA ARG A 126 18.85 16.41 -5.82
C ARG A 126 17.51 17.15 -6.04
N GLY A 127 16.97 17.13 -7.25
CA GLY A 127 15.70 17.81 -7.52
C GLY A 127 14.93 17.18 -8.64
N PHE A 128 15.61 16.85 -9.73
CA PHE A 128 14.92 16.35 -10.91
C PHE A 128 14.35 14.93 -10.70
N ALA A 129 15.13 14.00 -10.15
CA ALA A 129 14.64 12.64 -9.88
C ALA A 129 13.55 12.62 -8.79
N SER A 130 13.71 13.41 -7.72
CA SER A 130 12.69 13.58 -6.68
C SER A 130 11.42 14.26 -7.20
N SER A 131 11.56 15.30 -8.03
CA SER A 131 10.44 15.97 -8.69
C SER A 131 9.72 15.05 -9.67
N LEU A 132 10.46 14.24 -10.44
CA LEU A 132 9.88 13.25 -11.34
C LEU A 132 9.15 12.15 -10.57
N ALA A 133 9.73 11.65 -9.47
CA ALA A 133 9.09 10.65 -8.63
C ALA A 133 7.80 11.19 -7.96
N THR A 134 7.85 12.43 -7.47
CA THR A 134 6.71 13.16 -6.92
C THR A 134 5.65 13.46 -7.99
N ALA A 135 6.05 13.90 -9.19
CA ALA A 135 5.16 14.17 -10.31
C ALA A 135 4.49 12.88 -10.80
N TYR A 136 5.23 11.78 -10.89
CA TYR A 136 4.68 10.47 -11.22
C TYR A 136 3.67 9.99 -10.17
N ALA A 137 3.98 10.13 -8.88
CA ALA A 137 3.04 9.83 -7.80
C ALA A 137 1.77 10.68 -7.89
N ALA A 138 1.91 11.98 -8.15
CA ALA A 138 0.78 12.88 -8.35
C ALA A 138 -0.06 12.51 -9.57
N LEU A 139 0.57 12.18 -10.71
CA LEU A 139 -0.11 11.73 -11.93
C LEU A 139 -0.89 10.44 -11.70
N LEU A 140 -0.33 9.48 -10.96
CA LEU A 140 -1.05 8.24 -10.60
C LEU A 140 -2.25 8.51 -9.71
N VAL A 141 -2.12 9.43 -8.75
CA VAL A 141 -3.23 9.83 -7.88
C VAL A 141 -4.32 10.52 -8.70
N VAL A 142 -3.98 11.52 -9.53
CA VAL A 142 -4.94 12.25 -10.36
C VAL A 142 -5.59 11.33 -11.39
N GLY A 143 -4.80 10.51 -12.07
CA GLY A 143 -5.28 9.51 -13.03
C GLY A 143 -6.19 8.47 -12.36
N GLY A 144 -5.86 8.05 -11.14
CA GLY A 144 -6.70 7.18 -10.32
C GLY A 144 -8.06 7.81 -10.00
N VAL A 145 -8.08 9.07 -9.57
CA VAL A 145 -9.34 9.83 -9.34
C VAL A 145 -10.17 9.91 -10.63
N ALA A 146 -9.54 10.31 -11.73
CA ALA A 146 -10.21 10.45 -13.02
C ALA A 146 -10.78 9.09 -13.50
N HIS A 147 -10.04 8.01 -13.30
CA HIS A 147 -10.47 6.66 -13.67
C HIS A 147 -11.62 6.16 -12.79
N ILE A 148 -11.57 6.42 -11.48
CA ILE A 148 -12.73 6.14 -10.60
C ILE A 148 -13.95 6.88 -11.14
N PHE A 149 -13.83 8.19 -11.37
CA PHE A 149 -14.94 8.99 -11.85
C PHE A 149 -15.50 8.46 -13.19
N TYR A 150 -14.62 8.15 -14.15
CA TYR A 150 -14.99 7.56 -15.43
C TYR A 150 -15.76 6.24 -15.28
N VAL A 151 -15.25 5.30 -14.48
CA VAL A 151 -15.92 4.01 -14.25
C VAL A 151 -17.27 4.20 -13.57
N MET A 152 -17.34 5.12 -12.60
CA MET A 152 -18.57 5.41 -11.88
C MET A 152 -19.64 5.99 -12.83
N VAL A 153 -19.27 6.94 -13.70
CA VAL A 153 -20.19 7.50 -14.70
C VAL A 153 -20.68 6.44 -15.69
N LEU A 154 -19.79 5.58 -16.18
CA LEU A 154 -20.16 4.57 -17.18
C LEU A 154 -20.91 3.36 -16.61
N LYS A 155 -20.79 3.08 -15.31
CA LYS A 155 -21.37 1.89 -14.67
C LYS A 155 -22.21 2.26 -13.44
N PRO A 156 -23.29 3.06 -13.60
CA PRO A 156 -24.06 3.61 -12.50
C PRO A 156 -24.65 2.53 -11.56
N LYS A 157 -25.05 1.38 -12.12
CA LYS A 157 -25.66 0.28 -11.36
C LYS A 157 -24.69 -0.45 -10.43
N LEU A 158 -23.38 -0.30 -10.62
CA LEU A 158 -22.34 -0.97 -9.84
C LEU A 158 -21.60 -0.02 -8.88
N GLN A 159 -21.91 1.28 -8.91
CA GLN A 159 -21.21 2.33 -8.17
C GLN A 159 -21.07 2.03 -6.68
N PHE A 160 -22.20 1.82 -6.00
CA PHE A 160 -22.21 1.61 -4.56
C PHE A 160 -21.44 0.35 -4.16
N LYS A 161 -21.60 -0.74 -4.93
CA LYS A 161 -20.91 -2.01 -4.69
C LYS A 161 -19.40 -1.90 -4.89
N LEU A 162 -18.96 -1.27 -5.98
CA LEU A 162 -17.53 -1.07 -6.27
C LEU A 162 -16.87 -0.15 -5.25
N LEU A 163 -17.56 0.93 -4.85
CA LEU A 163 -17.07 1.83 -3.80
C LEU A 163 -16.94 1.12 -2.46
N LEU A 164 -17.98 0.37 -2.04
CA LEU A 164 -17.95 -0.36 -0.78
C LEU A 164 -16.78 -1.37 -0.77
N LYS A 165 -16.62 -2.14 -1.86
CA LYS A 165 -15.53 -3.10 -1.98
C LYS A 165 -14.17 -2.43 -1.98
N TRP A 166 -14.04 -1.29 -2.66
CA TRP A 166 -12.81 -0.50 -2.63
C TRP A 166 -12.47 0.00 -1.24
N VAL A 167 -13.45 0.54 -0.50
CA VAL A 167 -13.25 1.00 0.89
C VAL A 167 -12.79 -0.16 1.78
N ILE A 168 -13.47 -1.31 1.72
CA ILE A 168 -13.09 -2.51 2.49
C ILE A 168 -11.67 -2.96 2.09
N THR A 169 -11.35 -2.95 0.80
CA THR A 169 -10.02 -3.31 0.29
C THR A 169 -8.95 -2.36 0.81
N VAL A 170 -9.20 -1.05 0.84
CA VAL A 170 -8.30 -0.04 1.41
C VAL A 170 -8.08 -0.28 2.90
N VAL A 171 -9.15 -0.51 3.66
CA VAL A 171 -9.07 -0.79 5.10
C VAL A 171 -8.27 -2.06 5.36
N LEU A 172 -8.52 -3.14 4.63
CA LEU A 172 -7.80 -4.40 4.77
C LEU A 172 -6.33 -4.24 4.38
N LYS A 173 -6.05 -3.52 3.29
CA LYS A 173 -4.69 -3.26 2.81
C LYS A 173 -3.87 -2.49 3.84
N LEU A 174 -4.41 -1.40 4.37
CA LEU A 174 -3.71 -0.59 5.37
C LEU A 174 -3.62 -1.34 6.71
N SER A 175 -4.72 -1.90 7.20
CA SER A 175 -4.76 -2.47 8.55
C SER A 175 -4.03 -3.81 8.67
N VAL A 176 -4.11 -4.67 7.65
CA VAL A 176 -3.60 -6.06 7.71
C VAL A 176 -2.34 -6.20 6.88
N VAL A 177 -2.40 -5.88 5.58
CA VAL A 177 -1.27 -6.15 4.66
C VAL A 177 -0.08 -5.27 4.98
N GLU A 178 -0.29 -3.95 5.06
CA GLU A 178 0.78 -3.00 5.35
C GLU A 178 1.33 -3.18 6.76
N THR A 179 0.47 -3.35 7.77
CA THR A 179 0.89 -3.69 9.13
C THR A 179 1.69 -4.99 9.20
N GLY A 180 1.27 -6.04 8.49
CA GLY A 180 1.98 -7.31 8.44
C GLY A 180 3.37 -7.15 7.82
N ILE A 181 3.47 -6.48 6.66
CA ILE A 181 4.74 -6.22 5.98
C ILE A 181 5.69 -5.41 6.89
N LEU A 182 5.18 -4.37 7.55
CA LEU A 182 5.99 -3.53 8.43
C LEU A 182 6.42 -4.28 9.70
N THR A 183 5.55 -5.13 10.25
CA THR A 183 5.90 -5.99 11.39
C THR A 183 7.02 -6.96 11.02
N VAL A 184 6.95 -7.59 9.84
CA VAL A 184 8.03 -8.46 9.33
C VAL A 184 9.32 -7.67 9.12
N LYS A 185 9.24 -6.45 8.56
CA LYS A 185 10.40 -5.56 8.39
C LYS A 185 11.03 -5.17 9.74
N ALA A 186 10.21 -4.85 10.75
CA ALA A 186 10.67 -4.53 12.11
C ALA A 186 11.34 -5.74 12.78
N LEU A 187 10.76 -6.94 12.63
CA LEU A 187 11.35 -8.20 13.11
C LEU A 187 12.67 -8.54 12.42
N ALA A 188 12.77 -8.31 11.11
CA ALA A 188 14.00 -8.55 10.37
C ALA A 188 15.11 -7.56 10.79
N ALA A 189 14.76 -6.29 11.00
CA ALA A 189 15.69 -5.26 11.45
C ALA A 189 16.23 -5.55 12.86
N SER A 190 15.37 -5.95 13.80
CA SER A 190 15.80 -6.30 15.16
C SER A 190 16.69 -7.55 15.21
N ARG A 191 16.42 -8.55 14.35
CA ARG A 191 17.27 -9.74 14.20
C ARG A 191 18.61 -9.45 13.51
N GLY A 192 18.63 -8.53 12.54
CA GLY A 192 19.86 -8.10 11.85
C GLY A 192 20.81 -7.41 12.82
N ALA A 193 20.30 -6.46 13.61
CA ALA A 193 21.07 -5.78 14.65
C ALA A 193 21.68 -6.76 15.69
N ALA A 194 20.92 -7.78 16.10
CA ALA A 194 21.40 -8.81 17.02
C ALA A 194 22.57 -9.65 16.44
N LYS A 195 22.54 -9.94 15.14
CA LYS A 195 23.63 -10.70 14.47
C LYS A 195 24.90 -9.86 14.29
N ASP A 196 24.78 -8.56 14.08
CA ASP A 196 25.92 -7.68 13.87
C ASP A 196 26.63 -7.30 15.17
N GLU A 197 25.91 -7.26 16.31
CA GLU A 197 26.54 -7.14 17.63
C GLU A 197 27.22 -8.44 18.06
N ALA A 198 26.61 -9.60 17.81
CA ALA A 198 27.22 -10.91 18.13
C ALA A 198 28.49 -11.23 17.34
N LYS A 199 28.74 -10.55 16.21
CA LYS A 199 30.00 -10.65 15.44
C LYS A 199 31.09 -9.69 15.93
N LYS A 200 30.75 -8.71 16.76
CA LYS A 200 31.67 -7.69 17.28
C LYS A 200 32.17 -8.00 18.70
N THR A 201 31.53 -8.95 19.38
CA THR A 201 31.97 -9.58 20.65
C THR A 201 32.69 -10.88 20.37
#